data_AF-A0A1F3E7R0-F1
#
_entry.id   AF-A0A1F3E7R0-F1
#
_cell.length_a   1.000
_cell.length_b   1.000
_cell.length_c   1.000
_cell.angle_alpha   90.00
_cell.angle_beta   90.00
_cell.angle_gamma   90.00
#
_symmetry.space_group_name_H-M   'P 1'
#
loop_
_entity.id
_entity.type
_entity.pdbx_description
1 polymer ?
#
loop_
_entity_poly.entity_id
_entity_poly.type
_entity_poly.pdbx_seq_one_letter_code
_entity_poly.pdbx_strand_id
1 'polypeptide(L)'
;MTKGDIFFAKDTERHFHPIVFIESIDNDRFKACILSSKPTGKNLLMQSSHFLPVDSNNKPYSFQFRNSHLVIDNSFIKLNDWINEDKIIGKLSPEGIRFIESNMPDELPILLNAPIWDR
;
A
#
# COMPACT_ATOMS: atom_id res chain seq x y z
N MET A 1 12.62 3.94 -1.90
CA MET A 1 11.64 2.81 -1.93
C MET A 1 11.57 2.16 -3.31
N THR A 2 11.00 0.95 -3.41
CA THR A 2 10.75 0.23 -4.66
C THR A 2 9.29 -0.23 -4.78
N LYS A 3 8.80 -0.40 -6.02
CA LYS A 3 7.42 -0.87 -6.29
C LYS A 3 7.10 -2.15 -5.51
N GLY A 4 5.95 -2.15 -4.86
CA GLY A 4 5.45 -3.26 -4.04
C GLY A 4 5.97 -3.28 -2.60
N ASP A 5 6.85 -2.34 -2.20
CA ASP A 5 7.25 -2.20 -0.80
C ASP A 5 6.06 -1.80 0.07
N ILE A 6 5.92 -2.47 1.21
CA ILE A 6 4.86 -2.23 2.19
C ILE A 6 5.47 -1.55 3.41
N PHE A 7 4.86 -0.46 3.85
CA PHE A 7 5.28 0.32 5.00
C PHE A 7 4.07 0.89 5.73
N PHE A 8 4.25 1.29 6.98
CA PHE A 8 3.29 2.19 7.64
C PHE A 8 3.73 3.62 7.36
N ALA A 9 2.77 4.50 7.05
CA ALA A 9 3.04 5.93 6.99
C ALA A 9 3.75 6.39 8.27
N LYS A 10 4.58 7.42 8.16
CA LYS A 10 5.21 8.11 9.29
C LYS A 10 4.22 8.81 10.24
N ASP A 11 2.92 8.73 9.92
CA ASP A 11 1.82 9.59 10.31
C ASP A 11 1.85 10.25 11.70
N THR A 12 1.44 11.52 11.72
CA THR A 12 1.02 12.30 12.88
C THR A 12 -0.44 12.03 13.29
N GLU A 13 -1.23 11.30 12.49
CA GLU A 13 -2.59 10.83 12.78
C GLU A 13 -2.67 9.33 13.18
N ARG A 14 -3.77 8.99 13.84
CA ARG A 14 -3.93 7.83 14.74
C ARG A 14 -4.22 6.48 14.05
N HIS A 15 -3.98 6.32 12.75
CA HIS A 15 -4.48 5.14 12.00
C HIS A 15 -3.39 4.35 11.26
N PHE A 16 -3.07 3.18 11.80
CA PHE A 16 -2.03 2.27 11.31
C PHE A 16 -2.49 1.42 10.12
N HIS A 17 -2.69 2.03 8.95
CA HIS A 17 -2.94 1.29 7.72
C HIS A 17 -1.63 0.97 6.97
N PRO A 18 -1.40 -0.28 6.55
CA PRO A 18 -0.30 -0.61 5.65
C PRO A 18 -0.50 0.05 4.29
N ILE A 19 0.56 0.68 3.79
CA ILE A 19 0.62 1.35 2.49
C ILE A 19 1.55 0.56 1.59
N VAL A 20 1.16 0.39 0.33
CA VAL A 20 2.02 -0.16 -0.72
C VAL A 20 2.52 0.98 -1.59
N PHE A 21 3.83 1.10 -1.75
CA PHE A 21 4.46 2.00 -2.71
C PHE A 21 4.30 1.44 -4.13
N ILE A 22 3.79 2.23 -5.08
CA ILE A 22 3.62 1.80 -6.48
C ILE A 22 4.68 2.44 -7.38
N GLU A 23 4.74 3.77 -7.39
CA GLU A 23 5.68 4.52 -8.23
C GLU A 23 5.93 5.91 -7.67
N SER A 24 7.12 6.47 -7.91
CA SER A 24 7.36 7.89 -7.72
C SER A 24 6.76 8.67 -8.89
N ILE A 25 6.11 9.78 -8.58
CA ILE A 25 5.56 10.70 -9.58
C ILE A 25 6.55 11.83 -9.84
N ASP A 26 7.13 12.37 -8.77
CA ASP A 26 8.19 13.38 -8.80
C ASP A 26 9.01 13.36 -7.50
N ASN A 27 9.82 14.39 -7.27
CA ASN A 27 10.69 14.51 -6.09
C ASN A 27 9.93 14.62 -4.76
N ASP A 28 8.65 15.01 -4.80
CA ASP A 28 7.85 15.27 -3.60
C ASP A 28 6.67 14.32 -3.48
N ARG A 29 6.32 13.56 -4.52
CA ARG A 29 5.09 12.76 -4.58
C ARG A 29 5.29 11.34 -5.10
N PHE A 30 4.45 10.44 -4.60
CA PHE A 30 4.37 9.05 -5.03
C PHE A 30 2.94 8.51 -5.08
N LYS A 31 2.72 7.50 -5.92
CA LYS A 31 1.48 6.72 -6.03
C LYS A 31 1.48 5.58 -5.02
N ALA A 32 0.34 5.38 -4.37
CA ALA A 32 0.18 4.34 -3.36
C ALA A 32 -1.23 3.74 -3.30
N CYS A 33 -1.35 2.55 -2.70
CA CYS A 33 -2.63 2.04 -2.18
C CYS A 33 -2.54 1.67 -0.71
N ILE A 34 -3.72 1.55 -0.11
CA ILE A 34 -3.93 1.08 1.24
C ILE A 34 -4.36 -0.38 1.24
N LEU A 35 -3.84 -1.14 2.21
CA LEU A 35 -4.36 -2.46 2.57
C LEU A 35 -5.22 -2.36 3.84
N SER A 36 -6.30 -3.12 3.89
CA SER A 36 -7.20 -3.21 5.04
C SER A 36 -7.28 -4.65 5.55
N SER A 37 -7.40 -4.83 6.86
CA SER A 37 -7.79 -6.11 7.44
C SER A 37 -9.30 -6.36 7.40
N LYS A 38 -10.09 -5.35 7.03
CA LYS A 38 -11.56 -5.42 7.00
C LYS A 38 -12.09 -5.56 5.57
N PRO A 39 -13.02 -6.51 5.32
CA PRO A 39 -13.76 -6.61 4.07
C PRO A 39 -14.86 -5.54 4.04
N THR A 40 -14.51 -4.30 3.75
CA THR A 40 -15.45 -3.17 3.70
C THR A 40 -15.73 -2.79 2.25
N GLY A 41 -17.00 -2.54 1.92
CA GLY A 41 -17.39 -2.04 0.60
C GLY A 41 -16.93 -2.96 -0.54
N LYS A 42 -16.22 -2.38 -1.52
CA LYS A 42 -15.70 -3.09 -2.69
C LYS A 42 -14.24 -3.56 -2.53
N ASN A 43 -13.71 -3.58 -1.31
CA ASN A 43 -12.34 -4.01 -1.07
C ASN A 43 -12.11 -5.43 -1.59
N LEU A 44 -11.04 -5.64 -2.36
CA LEU A 44 -10.76 -6.93 -2.99
C LEU A 44 -9.86 -7.77 -2.08
N LEU A 45 -10.29 -8.98 -1.77
CA LEU A 45 -9.50 -9.93 -0.98
C LEU A 45 -8.20 -10.26 -1.74
N MET A 46 -7.06 -10.08 -1.06
CA MET A 46 -5.77 -10.53 -1.57
C MET A 46 -5.51 -11.98 -1.17
N GLN A 47 -4.60 -12.64 -1.87
CA GLN A 47 -4.17 -14.00 -1.57
C GLN A 47 -2.79 -14.00 -0.94
N SER A 48 -2.42 -15.08 -0.27
CA SER A 48 -1.07 -15.23 0.29
C SER A 48 0.02 -15.16 -0.78
N SER A 49 -0.26 -15.67 -1.99
CA SER A 49 0.62 -15.59 -3.17
C SER A 49 0.98 -14.16 -3.57
N HIS A 50 0.15 -13.17 -3.20
CA HIS A 50 0.40 -11.77 -3.50
C HIS A 50 1.52 -11.15 -2.64
N PHE A 51 1.98 -11.84 -1.59
CA PHE A 51 2.97 -11.33 -0.65
C PHE A 51 4.24 -12.18 -0.69
N LEU A 52 5.40 -11.53 -0.54
CA LEU A 52 6.65 -12.24 -0.29
C LEU A 52 6.76 -12.57 1.21
N PRO A 53 7.08 -13.81 1.59
CA PRO A 53 7.15 -14.22 2.99
C PRO A 53 8.42 -13.72 3.69
N VAL A 54 9.51 -13.52 2.92
CA VAL A 54 10.85 -13.19 3.41
C VAL A 54 11.50 -12.13 2.53
N ASP A 55 12.46 -11.39 3.10
CA ASP A 55 13.31 -10.43 2.40
C ASP A 55 14.47 -11.11 1.63
N SER A 56 15.34 -10.29 1.01
CA SER A 56 16.49 -10.77 0.24
C SER A 56 17.54 -11.52 1.08
N ASN A 57 17.52 -11.37 2.40
CA ASN A 57 18.40 -12.06 3.34
C ASN A 57 17.70 -13.27 3.98
N ASN A 58 16.56 -13.70 3.43
CA ASN A 58 15.74 -14.79 3.92
C ASN A 58 15.15 -14.54 5.34
N LYS A 59 15.07 -13.28 5.76
CA LYS A 59 14.44 -12.90 7.04
C LYS A 59 12.94 -12.66 6.81
N PRO A 60 12.06 -13.17 7.69
CA PRO A 60 10.62 -12.94 7.56
C PRO A 60 10.26 -11.45 7.61
N TYR A 61 9.41 -11.02 6.68
CA TYR A 61 8.76 -9.72 6.79
C TYR A 61 7.80 -9.71 7.99
N SER A 62 7.74 -8.60 8.72
CA SER A 62 6.82 -8.43 9.85
C SER A 62 5.35 -8.37 9.42
N PHE A 63 5.10 -7.85 8.22
CA PHE A 63 3.81 -7.82 7.56
C PHE A 63 3.75 -8.96 6.56
N GLN A 64 2.87 -9.92 6.84
CA GLN A 64 2.53 -11.04 5.97
C GLN A 64 1.05 -10.99 5.64
N PHE A 65 0.59 -11.84 4.73
CA PHE A 65 -0.83 -11.99 4.45
C PHE A 65 -1.62 -12.24 5.74
N ARG A 66 -2.59 -11.36 6.03
CA ARG A 66 -3.45 -11.43 7.23
C ARG A 66 -4.90 -11.10 6.86
N ASN A 67 -5.49 -11.86 5.93
CA ASN A 67 -6.80 -11.52 5.34
C ASN A 67 -6.83 -10.07 4.84
N SER A 68 -5.76 -9.70 4.15
CA SER A 68 -5.56 -8.34 3.65
C SER A 68 -6.43 -8.13 2.42
N HIS A 69 -7.08 -6.97 2.36
CA HIS A 69 -7.88 -6.55 1.23
C HIS A 69 -7.28 -5.28 0.63
N LEU A 70 -7.23 -5.21 -0.70
CA LEU A 70 -6.91 -4.00 -1.45
C LEU A 70 -8.09 -3.04 -1.37
N VAL A 71 -7.84 -1.81 -0.92
CA VAL A 71 -8.85 -0.76 -0.94
C VAL A 71 -8.86 -0.09 -2.32
N ILE A 72 -9.82 -0.46 -3.17
CA ILE A 72 -9.84 -0.05 -4.59
C ILE A 72 -10.29 1.39 -4.82
N ASP A 73 -11.19 1.90 -3.98
CA ASP A 73 -11.74 3.26 -4.10
C ASP A 73 -10.74 4.34 -3.62
N ASN A 74 -9.62 3.91 -3.01
CA ASN A 74 -8.69 4.73 -2.24
C ASN A 74 -7.24 4.48 -2.70
N SER A 75 -6.99 4.70 -3.98
CA SER A 75 -5.64 4.83 -4.53
C SER A 75 -5.27 6.32 -4.59
N PHE A 76 -4.05 6.66 -4.18
CA PHE A 76 -3.70 8.05 -3.86
C PHE A 76 -2.33 8.47 -4.39
N ILE A 77 -2.20 9.78 -4.57
CA ILE A 77 -0.93 10.49 -4.62
C ILE A 77 -0.62 10.98 -3.21
N LYS A 78 0.53 10.61 -2.65
CA LYS A 78 0.99 11.03 -1.31
C LYS A 78 2.29 11.80 -1.39
N LEU A 79 2.56 12.64 -0.38
CA LEU A 79 3.83 13.34 -0.24
C LEU A 79 4.92 12.38 0.26
N ASN A 80 6.13 12.50 -0.26
CA ASN A 80 7.28 11.67 0.12
C ASN A 80 7.60 11.77 1.62
N ASP A 81 7.20 12.84 2.32
CA ASP A 81 7.32 12.95 3.79
C ASP A 81 6.57 11.86 4.57
N TRP A 82 5.57 11.21 3.94
CA TRP A 82 4.86 10.07 4.52
C TRP A 82 5.70 8.79 4.53
N ILE A 83 6.70 8.73 3.65
CA ILE A 83 7.58 7.59 3.50
C ILE A 83 8.43 7.46 4.77
N ASN A 84 8.45 6.25 5.31
CA ASN A 84 9.40 5.85 6.33
C ASN A 84 10.35 4.84 5.69
N GLU A 85 11.42 5.33 5.06
CA GLU A 85 12.36 4.50 4.28
C GLU A 85 13.04 3.42 5.13
N ASP A 86 13.24 3.69 6.41
CA ASP A 86 13.85 2.77 7.38
C ASP A 86 12.91 1.65 7.84
N LYS A 87 11.65 1.63 7.36
CA LYS A 87 10.61 0.75 7.91
C LYS A 87 9.77 0.05 6.86
N ILE A 88 10.44 -0.61 5.91
CA ILE A 88 9.79 -1.62 5.07
C ILE A 88 9.39 -2.81 5.95
N ILE A 89 8.09 -3.04 6.07
CA ILE A 89 7.52 -4.09 6.92
C ILE A 89 7.12 -5.33 6.13
N GLY A 90 6.99 -5.21 4.80
CA GLY A 90 6.54 -6.26 3.90
C GLY A 90 6.85 -5.93 2.44
N LYS A 91 6.66 -6.90 1.55
CA LYS A 91 6.81 -6.70 0.11
C LYS A 91 5.79 -7.55 -0.64
N LEU A 92 5.22 -7.01 -1.71
CA LEU A 92 4.39 -7.78 -2.62
C LEU A 92 5.24 -8.66 -3.54
N SER A 93 4.66 -9.79 -3.92
CA SER A 93 5.19 -10.60 -5.01
C SER A 93 4.88 -9.95 -6.37
N PRO A 94 5.52 -10.40 -7.46
CA PRO A 94 5.15 -9.94 -8.81
C PRO A 94 3.66 -10.17 -9.14
N GLU A 95 3.06 -11.22 -8.60
CA GLU A 95 1.63 -11.49 -8.74
C GLU A 95 0.78 -10.47 -7.97
N GLY A 96 1.18 -10.12 -6.75
CA GLY A 96 0.50 -9.09 -5.96
C GLY A 96 0.57 -7.70 -6.59
N ILE A 97 1.71 -7.35 -7.22
CA ILE A 97 1.85 -6.10 -7.96
C ILE A 97 0.87 -6.07 -9.14
N ARG A 98 0.84 -7.13 -9.96
CA ARG A 98 -0.12 -7.23 -11.08
C ARG A 98 -1.57 -7.18 -10.62
N PHE A 99 -1.88 -7.83 -9.50
CA PHE A 99 -3.22 -7.78 -8.92
C PHE A 99 -3.63 -6.35 -8.59
N ILE A 100 -2.73 -5.54 -8.02
CA ILE A 100 -3.01 -4.14 -7.72
C ILE A 100 -3.17 -3.33 -9.00
N GLU A 101 -2.23 -3.42 -9.93
CA GLU A 101 -2.24 -2.64 -11.18
C GLU A 101 -3.51 -2.92 -12.00
N SER A 102 -3.98 -4.18 -12.06
CA SER A 102 -5.21 -4.54 -12.77
C SER A 102 -6.51 -4.08 -12.11
N ASN A 103 -6.47 -3.66 -10.84
CA ASN A 103 -7.65 -3.27 -10.07
C ASN A 103 -7.60 -1.82 -9.57
N MET A 104 -6.51 -1.10 -9.86
CA MET A 104 -6.43 0.34 -9.62
C MET A 104 -7.07 1.11 -10.77
N PRO A 105 -7.77 2.21 -10.49
CA PRO A 105 -8.22 3.11 -11.55
C PRO A 105 -7.02 3.75 -12.27
N ASP A 106 -7.14 3.90 -13.59
CA ASP A 106 -6.14 4.56 -14.44
C ASP A 106 -6.00 6.05 -14.09
N GLU A 107 -7.12 6.70 -13.80
CA GLU A 107 -7.18 8.06 -13.30
C GLU A 107 -7.28 8.06 -11.77
N LEU A 108 -6.19 8.47 -11.12
CA LEU A 108 -6.21 8.68 -9.68
C LEU A 108 -6.82 10.06 -9.39
N PRO A 109 -7.82 10.17 -8.50
CA PRO A 109 -8.16 11.46 -7.97
C PRO A 109 -6.92 12.05 -7.28
N ILE A 110 -6.56 13.29 -7.61
CA ILE A 110 -5.51 14.04 -6.90
C ILE A 110 -6.05 14.35 -5.51
N LEU A 111 -5.98 13.39 -4.60
CA LEU A 111 -6.30 13.59 -3.21
C LEU A 111 -5.02 14.04 -2.50
N LEU A 112 -4.74 15.33 -2.64
CA LEU A 112 -3.85 16.02 -1.72
C LEU A 112 -4.54 16.03 -0.35
N ASN A 113 -4.05 15.19 0.56
CA ASN A 113 -4.29 15.27 2.02
C ASN A 113 -5.72 15.05 2.56
N ALA A 114 -6.66 14.41 1.84
CA ALA A 114 -7.99 14.16 2.40
C ALA A 114 -8.17 12.70 2.86
N PRO A 115 -8.36 12.44 4.17
CA PRO A 115 -8.84 11.14 4.65
C PRO A 115 -10.30 10.95 4.20
N ILE A 116 -10.57 9.90 3.41
CA ILE A 116 -11.92 9.62 2.86
C ILE A 116 -12.82 8.91 3.90
N TRP A 117 -12.78 9.31 5.16
CA TRP A 117 -13.64 8.69 6.19
C TRP A 117 -14.75 9.60 6.71
N ASP A 118 -14.85 10.85 6.24
CA ASP A 118 -15.96 11.77 6.50
C ASP A 118 -16.95 11.86 5.32
N ARG A 119 -17.44 10.70 4.84
CA ARG A 119 -18.67 10.63 4.03
C ARG A 119 -19.55 9.47 4.44
#